data_AF-A0A9W8IM25-F1
#
_entry.id   AF-A0A9W8IM25-F1
#
_cell.length_a   1.000
_cell.length_b   1.000
_cell.length_c   1.000
_cell.angle_alpha   90.00
_cell.angle_beta   90.00
_cell.angle_gamma   90.00
#
_symmetry.space_group_name_H-M   'P 1'
#
loop_
_entity.id
_entity.type
_entity.pdbx_description
1 polymer ?
#
loop_
_entity_poly.entity_id
_entity_poly.type
_entity_poly.pdbx_seq_one_letter_code
_entity_poly.pdbx_strand_id
1 'polypeptide(L)'
;ASVDDSSVSATVDDKIEELMQTISPTADSKSQISLYFTETKPRKAWFSKSEEEICWEEWLIDIQSKIGKTEREFNQLQASAEDQAKQAIFHVIQEMDRSKDHIPLIANSQTNPFPYHISVTPATGLWSSMIKRAIRPSMS
;
A
#
# COMPACT_ATOMS: atom_id res chain seq x y z
N ALA A 1 19.62 0.67 -4.89
CA ALA A 1 19.29 1.63 -5.96
C ALA A 1 17.97 2.26 -5.57
N SER A 2 17.91 3.58 -5.41
CA SER A 2 16.60 4.24 -5.38
C SER A 2 15.93 3.97 -6.72
N VAL A 3 14.63 3.69 -6.70
CA VAL A 3 13.84 3.75 -7.92
C VAL A 3 13.73 5.24 -8.26
N ASP A 4 14.69 5.76 -9.01
CA ASP A 4 14.69 7.14 -9.55
C ASP A 4 13.66 7.25 -10.70
N ASP A 5 12.46 6.72 -10.48
CA ASP A 5 11.32 6.92 -11.35
C ASP A 5 10.49 8.08 -10.79
N SER A 6 10.59 9.24 -11.44
CA SER A 6 9.86 10.44 -11.04
C SER A 6 8.35 10.23 -10.98
N SER A 7 7.81 9.27 -11.75
CA SER A 7 6.37 8.96 -11.72
C SER A 7 5.97 8.20 -10.45
N VAL A 8 6.84 7.32 -9.94
CA VAL A 8 6.63 6.61 -8.68
C VAL A 8 6.70 7.60 -7.52
N SER A 9 7.70 8.50 -7.50
CA SER A 9 7.81 9.53 -6.47
C SER A 9 6.55 10.42 -6.42
N ALA A 10 6.10 10.91 -7.58
CA ALA A 10 4.89 11.73 -7.65
C ALA A 10 3.65 10.98 -7.13
N THR A 11 3.51 9.69 -7.47
CA THR A 11 2.41 8.86 -6.96
C THR A 11 2.48 8.72 -5.43
N VAL A 12 3.68 8.54 -4.87
CA VAL A 12 3.87 8.45 -3.43
C VAL A 12 3.51 9.78 -2.75
N ASP A 13 3.96 10.90 -3.31
CA ASP A 13 3.67 12.23 -2.79
C ASP A 13 2.17 12.52 -2.79
N ASP A 14 1.47 12.22 -3.89
CA ASP A 14 0.01 12.35 -3.98
C ASP A 14 -0.72 11.52 -2.90
N LYS A 15 -0.23 10.31 -2.60
CA LYS A 15 -0.81 9.44 -1.56
C LYS A 15 -0.46 9.89 -0.15
N ILE A 16 0.68 10.54 0.06
CA ILE A 16 0.99 11.20 1.32
C ILE A 16 0.01 12.35 1.55
N GLU A 17 -0.29 13.15 0.54
CA GLU A 17 -1.30 14.22 0.66
C GLU A 17 -2.68 13.66 1.00
N GLU A 18 -3.10 12.57 0.34
CA GLU A 18 -4.35 11.86 0.67
C GLU A 18 -4.35 11.35 2.12
N LEU A 19 -3.24 10.77 2.58
CA LEU A 19 -3.08 10.35 3.98
C LEU A 19 -3.22 11.51 4.96
N MET A 20 -2.57 12.65 4.69
CA MET A 20 -2.65 13.81 5.56
C MET A 20 -4.08 14.33 5.71
N GLN A 21 -4.92 14.22 4.67
CA GLN A 21 -6.34 14.57 4.74
C GLN A 21 -7.16 13.63 5.66
N THR A 22 -6.69 12.40 5.88
CA THR A 22 -7.35 11.44 6.79
C THR A 22 -6.98 11.64 8.26
N ILE A 23 -5.94 12.43 8.54
CA ILE A 23 -5.44 12.64 9.90
C ILE A 23 -6.20 13.77 10.58
N SER A 24 -6.72 13.52 11.78
CA SER A 24 -7.36 14.56 12.57
C SER A 24 -6.30 15.46 13.21
N PRO A 25 -6.42 16.79 13.11
CA PRO A 25 -5.50 17.73 13.76
C PRO A 25 -5.77 17.87 15.27
N THR A 26 -6.93 17.41 15.75
CA THR A 26 -7.42 17.66 17.13
C THR A 26 -7.74 16.40 17.92
N ALA A 27 -7.75 15.22 17.27
CA ALA A 27 -7.86 13.94 17.94
C ALA A 27 -6.85 12.93 17.39
N ASP A 28 -6.57 11.90 18.18
CA ASP A 28 -5.92 10.70 17.67
C ASP A 28 -6.74 10.11 16.52
N SER A 29 -6.07 9.68 15.46
CA SER A 29 -6.72 9.05 14.31
C SER A 29 -5.98 7.79 13.88
N LYS A 30 -6.69 6.96 13.13
CA LYS A 30 -6.13 5.75 12.53
C LYS A 30 -6.47 5.75 11.05
N SER A 31 -5.50 5.35 10.24
CA SER A 31 -5.63 5.19 8.79
C SER A 31 -4.87 3.93 8.38
N GLN A 32 -5.17 3.41 7.20
CA GLN A 32 -4.45 2.29 6.60
C GLN A 32 -4.03 2.67 5.19
N ILE A 33 -2.79 2.38 4.84
CA ILE A 33 -2.31 2.39 3.45
C ILE A 33 -2.33 0.94 3.00
N SER A 34 -2.92 0.69 1.84
CA SER A 34 -2.86 -0.60 1.16
C SER A 34 -2.08 -0.46 -0.13
N LEU A 35 -1.10 -1.34 -0.34
CA LEU A 35 -0.35 -1.49 -1.58
C LEU A 35 -0.63 -2.88 -2.13
N TYR A 36 -1.07 -2.94 -3.38
CA TYR A 36 -1.34 -4.19 -4.09
C TYR A 36 -0.40 -4.29 -5.28
N PHE A 37 0.22 -5.44 -5.48
CA PHE A 37 0.87 -5.78 -6.74
C PHE A 37 -0.01 -6.73 -7.52
N THR A 38 -0.13 -6.47 -8.82
CA THR A 38 -1.01 -7.22 -9.71
C THR A 38 -0.24 -7.79 -10.90
N GLU A 39 -0.86 -8.76 -11.56
CA GLU A 39 -0.40 -9.31 -12.83
C GLU A 39 -1.56 -9.26 -13.83
N THR A 40 -1.25 -8.92 -15.08
CA THR A 40 -2.23 -8.94 -16.16
C THR A 40 -2.21 -10.30 -16.83
N LYS A 41 -3.30 -11.07 -16.72
CA LYS A 41 -3.47 -12.37 -17.38
C LYS A 41 -4.52 -12.31 -18.47
N PRO A 42 -4.28 -12.94 -19.64
CA PRO A 42 -5.30 -13.06 -20.66
C PRO A 42 -6.41 -14.00 -20.17
N ARG A 43 -7.65 -13.50 -20.11
CA ARG A 43 -8.81 -14.32 -19.80
C ARG A 43 -9.12 -15.18 -21.02
N LYS A 44 -9.03 -16.51 -20.88
CA LYS A 44 -9.45 -17.45 -21.94
C LYS A 44 -10.97 -17.55 -21.99
N ALA A 45 -11.64 -16.50 -22.46
CA ALA A 45 -13.04 -16.57 -22.84
C ALA A 45 -13.11 -16.94 -24.33
N TRP A 46 -13.86 -17.99 -24.65
CA TRP A 46 -13.99 -18.56 -26.00
C TRP A 46 -14.46 -17.59 -27.11
N PHE A 47 -14.85 -16.34 -26.77
CA PHE A 47 -15.19 -15.29 -27.73
C PHE A 47 -14.72 -13.87 -27.38
N SER A 48 -13.90 -13.66 -26.33
CA SER A 48 -13.37 -12.32 -26.05
C SER A 48 -11.92 -12.39 -25.59
N LYS A 49 -11.04 -11.63 -26.26
CA LYS A 49 -9.74 -11.27 -25.70
C LYS A 49 -9.98 -10.17 -24.67
N SER A 50 -10.27 -10.56 -23.44
CA SER A 50 -10.28 -9.64 -22.30
C SER A 50 -9.08 -9.96 -21.42
N GLU A 51 -8.37 -8.94 -20.96
CA GLU A 51 -7.34 -9.09 -19.93
C GLU A 51 -7.99 -8.96 -18.55
N GLU A 52 -7.48 -9.71 -17.58
CA GLU A 52 -7.87 -9.63 -16.18
C GLU A 52 -6.64 -9.26 -15.35
N GLU A 53 -6.86 -8.43 -14.34
CA GLU A 53 -5.85 -8.01 -13.39
C GLU A 53 -6.01 -8.81 -12.09
N ILE A 54 -4.97 -9.55 -11.71
CA ILE A 54 -5.01 -10.45 -10.55
C ILE A 54 -4.01 -9.93 -9.51
N CYS A 55 -4.49 -9.66 -8.30
CA CYS A 55 -3.63 -9.33 -7.17
C CYS A 55 -2.87 -10.57 -6.72
N TRP A 56 -1.54 -10.48 -6.68
CA TRP A 56 -0.67 -11.57 -6.23
C TRP A 56 0.08 -11.25 -4.94
N GLU A 57 0.14 -9.98 -4.53
CA GLU A 57 0.72 -9.55 -3.26
C GLU A 57 0.00 -8.31 -2.71
N GLU A 58 -0.25 -8.28 -1.40
CA GLU A 58 -0.90 -7.18 -0.68
C GLU A 58 -0.08 -6.81 0.56
N TRP A 59 0.20 -5.51 0.71
CA TRP A 59 0.83 -4.92 1.89
C TRP A 59 -0.14 -3.96 2.56
N LEU A 60 -0.40 -4.20 3.85
CA LEU A 60 -1.24 -3.35 4.68
C LEU A 60 -0.39 -2.64 5.72
N ILE A 61 -0.37 -1.31 5.67
CA ILE A 61 0.40 -0.46 6.57
C ILE A 61 -0.57 0.34 7.43
N ASP A 62 -0.64 0.00 8.71
CA ASP A 62 -1.49 0.70 9.67
C ASP A 62 -0.77 1.95 10.19
N ILE A 63 -1.44 3.10 10.05
CA ILE A 63 -0.95 4.40 10.51
C ILE A 63 -1.79 4.85 11.70
N GLN A 64 -1.10 5.25 12.77
CA GLN A 64 -1.73 5.84 13.94
C GLN A 64 -1.18 7.25 14.14
N SER A 65 -2.06 8.24 14.02
CA SER A 65 -1.74 9.61 14.42
C SER A 65 -2.07 9.80 15.90
N LYS A 66 -1.12 10.36 16.64
CA LYS A 66 -1.22 10.63 18.07
C LYS A 66 -0.97 12.10 18.35
N ILE A 67 -1.80 12.69 19.21
CA ILE A 67 -1.62 14.08 19.65
C ILE A 67 -0.90 14.11 20.99
N GLY A 68 0.37 14.52 20.95
CA GLY A 68 1.13 14.82 22.16
C GLY A 68 0.56 16.05 22.86
N LYS A 69 0.21 15.92 24.14
CA LYS A 69 -0.35 17.01 24.96
C LYS A 69 0.73 17.80 25.68
N THR A 70 1.94 17.25 25.74
CA THR A 70 3.13 17.87 26.34
C THR A 70 4.34 17.70 25.43
N GLU A 71 5.35 18.55 25.59
CA GLU A 71 6.64 18.44 24.87
C GLU A 71 7.31 17.07 25.10
N ARG A 72 7.22 16.55 26.34
CA ARG A 72 7.77 15.22 26.67
C ARG A 72 7.06 14.12 25.89
N GLU A 73 5.73 14.14 25.84
CA GLU A 73 4.96 13.17 25.06
C GLU A 73 5.27 13.28 23.56
N PHE A 74 5.36 14.50 23.04
CA PHE A 74 5.73 14.74 21.64
C PHE A 74 7.10 14.12 21.30
N ASN A 75 8.13 14.39 22.11
CA ASN A 75 9.47 13.83 21.90
C ASN A 75 9.47 12.29 21.98
N GLN A 76 8.68 11.71 22.88
CA GLN A 76 8.53 10.24 22.99
C GLN A 76 7.81 9.65 21.78
N LEU A 77 6.75 10.29 21.30
CA LEU A 77 6.01 9.86 20.10
C LEU A 77 6.90 9.93 18.85
N GLN A 78 7.68 11.01 18.70
CA GLN A 78 8.61 11.15 17.58
C GLN A 78 9.68 10.06 17.58
N ALA A 79 10.35 9.84 18.71
CA ALA A 79 11.37 8.79 18.83
C ALA A 79 10.78 7.39 18.57
N SER A 80 9.56 7.13 19.05
CA SER A 80 8.88 5.85 18.80
C SER A 80 8.48 5.69 17.33
N ALA A 81 8.02 6.76 16.67
CA ALA A 81 7.67 6.72 15.25
C ALA A 81 8.91 6.44 14.38
N GLU A 82 10.06 7.04 14.69
CA GLU A 82 11.33 6.77 14.00
C GLU A 82 11.77 5.30 14.16
N ASP A 83 11.64 4.72 15.36
CA ASP A 83 11.98 3.32 15.61
C ASP A 83 11.04 2.37 14.87
N GLN A 84 9.72 2.63 14.92
CA GLN A 84 8.72 1.84 14.20
C GLN A 84 8.93 1.90 12.68
N ALA A 85 9.27 3.06 12.12
CA ALA A 85 9.58 3.19 10.70
C ALA A 85 10.80 2.35 10.31
N LYS A 86 11.87 2.35 11.12
CA LYS A 86 13.05 1.49 10.89
C LYS A 86 12.67 0.01 10.93
N GLN A 87 11.91 -0.40 11.94
CA GLN A 87 11.45 -1.79 12.08
C GLN A 87 10.57 -2.22 10.89
N ALA A 88 9.68 -1.36 10.42
CA ALA A 88 8.82 -1.64 9.26
C ALA A 88 9.66 -1.86 8.00
N ILE A 89 10.67 -1.03 7.74
CA ILE A 89 11.57 -1.21 6.59
C ILE A 89 12.33 -2.54 6.69
N PHE A 90 12.87 -2.87 7.86
CA PHE A 90 13.54 -4.16 8.06
C PHE A 90 12.59 -5.34 7.86
N HIS A 91 11.35 -5.23 8.31
CA HIS A 91 10.34 -6.26 8.12
C HIS A 91 10.06 -6.49 6.63
N VAL A 92 9.89 -5.43 5.84
CA VAL A 92 9.73 -5.52 4.37
C VAL A 92 10.93 -6.26 3.76
N ILE A 93 12.16 -5.89 4.10
CA ILE A 93 13.37 -6.55 3.56
C ILE A 93 13.38 -8.04 3.90
N GLN A 94 13.08 -8.40 5.15
CA GLN A 94 13.07 -9.79 5.61
C GLN A 94 12.00 -10.62 4.89
N GLU A 95 10.81 -10.06 4.73
CA GLU A 95 9.70 -10.76 4.12
C GLU A 95 9.88 -10.90 2.60
N MET A 96 10.43 -9.88 1.93
CA MET A 96 10.88 -9.99 0.53
C MET A 96 11.96 -11.06 0.35
N ASP A 97 12.86 -11.23 1.32
CA ASP A 97 13.89 -12.26 1.25
C ASP A 97 13.30 -13.68 1.43
N ARG A 98 12.32 -13.81 2.33
CA ARG A 98 11.64 -15.06 2.65
C ARG A 98 10.72 -15.55 1.53
N SER A 99 10.03 -14.62 0.87
CA SER A 99 8.89 -14.93 0.01
C SER A 99 9.24 -14.67 -1.47
N LYS A 100 10.35 -15.20 -1.98
CA LYS A 100 10.74 -14.96 -3.39
C LYS A 100 9.97 -15.82 -4.40
N ASP A 101 9.48 -16.98 -3.98
CA ASP A 101 8.95 -18.00 -4.89
C ASP A 101 7.57 -17.67 -5.48
N HIS A 102 6.86 -16.67 -4.93
CA HIS A 102 5.52 -16.29 -5.37
C HIS A 102 5.50 -15.10 -6.36
N ILE A 103 6.68 -14.54 -6.67
CA ILE A 103 6.81 -13.43 -7.63
C ILE A 103 6.49 -13.96 -9.05
N PRO A 104 5.53 -13.36 -9.78
CA PRO A 104 5.18 -13.81 -11.12
C PRO A 104 6.35 -13.67 -12.10
N LEU A 105 6.31 -14.47 -13.18
CA LEU A 105 7.28 -14.33 -14.26
C LEU A 105 7.07 -12.97 -14.97
N ILE A 106 8.17 -12.25 -15.22
CA ILE A 106 8.13 -10.98 -15.95
C ILE A 106 7.70 -11.26 -17.40
N ALA A 107 6.44 -10.93 -17.71
CA ALA A 107 5.83 -11.25 -19.00
C ALA A 107 6.10 -10.18 -20.08
N ASN A 108 6.55 -8.97 -19.70
CA ASN A 108 6.70 -7.83 -20.59
C ASN A 108 8.05 -7.13 -20.43
N SER A 109 8.49 -6.41 -21.48
CA SER A 109 9.71 -5.60 -21.47
C SER A 109 9.45 -4.16 -21.02
N GLN A 110 8.41 -3.92 -20.20
CA GLN A 110 8.09 -2.59 -19.70
C GLN A 110 9.04 -2.20 -18.55
N THR A 111 9.18 -0.89 -18.31
CA THR A 111 10.05 -0.32 -17.28
C THR A 111 9.63 -0.75 -15.86
N ASN A 112 8.35 -1.01 -15.62
CA ASN A 112 7.84 -1.61 -14.39
C ASN A 112 7.18 -2.97 -14.68
N PRO A 113 7.77 -4.10 -14.23
CA PRO A 113 7.30 -5.43 -14.57
C PRO A 113 5.98 -5.83 -13.89
N PHE A 114 5.63 -5.17 -12.77
CA PHE A 114 4.42 -5.49 -12.00
C PHE A 114 3.61 -4.22 -11.74
N PRO A 115 2.39 -4.11 -12.32
CA PRO A 115 1.49 -3.03 -11.97
C PRO A 115 1.17 -3.05 -10.48
N TYR A 116 0.90 -1.86 -9.92
CA TYR A 116 0.58 -1.71 -8.51
C TYR A 116 -0.51 -0.68 -8.29
N HIS A 117 -1.20 -0.81 -7.15
CA HIS A 117 -2.22 0.14 -6.70
C HIS A 117 -1.96 0.55 -5.26
N ILE A 118 -2.06 1.83 -4.97
CA ILE A 118 -1.96 2.37 -3.60
C ILE A 118 -3.29 3.03 -3.24
N SER A 119 -3.83 2.69 -2.06
CA SER A 119 -5.02 3.32 -1.52
C SER A 119 -4.82 3.72 -0.06
N VAL A 120 -5.35 4.88 0.32
CA VAL A 120 -5.42 5.32 1.71
C VAL A 120 -6.85 5.15 2.20
N THR A 121 -7.05 4.63 3.41
CA THR A 121 -8.38 4.50 3.98
C THR A 121 -8.40 4.93 5.46
N PRO A 122 -9.28 5.87 5.85
CA PRO A 122 -9.53 6.16 7.26
C PRO A 122 -10.07 4.92 7.97
N ALA A 123 -9.68 4.67 9.22
CA ALA A 123 -10.19 3.53 9.99
C ALA A 123 -11.70 3.63 10.28
N THR A 124 -12.28 4.83 10.21
CA THR A 124 -13.70 5.07 10.41
C THR A 124 -14.47 5.07 9.09
N GLY A 125 -14.96 3.89 8.69
CA GLY A 125 -16.23 3.78 7.97
C GLY A 125 -16.15 3.20 6.55
N LEU A 126 -16.88 2.08 6.36
CA LEU A 126 -17.63 1.61 5.17
C LEU A 126 -16.96 1.56 3.78
N TRP A 127 -16.04 2.46 3.45
CA TRP A 127 -15.32 2.53 2.18
C TRP A 127 -14.28 1.41 2.04
N SER A 128 -13.57 1.05 3.11
CA SER A 128 -12.62 -0.08 3.12
C SER A 128 -13.31 -1.38 2.67
N SER A 129 -14.54 -1.63 3.10
CA SER A 129 -15.32 -2.79 2.68
C SER A 129 -15.82 -2.70 1.23
N MET A 130 -16.06 -1.50 0.71
CA MET A 130 -16.53 -1.32 -0.67
C MET A 130 -15.41 -1.45 -1.70
N ILE A 131 -14.22 -0.89 -1.44
CA ILE A 131 -13.03 -1.08 -2.30
C ILE A 131 -12.55 -2.54 -2.24
N LYS A 132 -12.49 -3.14 -1.04
CA LYS A 132 -12.17 -4.57 -0.89
C LYS A 132 -13.13 -5.49 -1.65
N ARG A 133 -14.33 -5.01 -1.99
CA ARG A 133 -15.33 -5.72 -2.79
C ARG A 133 -15.28 -5.37 -4.28
N ALA A 134 -14.72 -4.21 -4.65
CA ALA A 134 -14.53 -3.79 -6.04
C ALA A 134 -13.23 -4.36 -6.65
N ILE A 135 -12.19 -4.56 -5.83
CA ILE A 135 -10.87 -5.07 -6.26
C ILE A 135 -10.78 -6.60 -6.13
N ARG A 136 -11.57 -7.25 -5.25
CA ARG A 136 -11.64 -8.72 -5.24
C ARG A 136 -12.43 -9.21 -6.45
N PRO A 137 -11.83 -9.98 -7.38
CA PRO A 137 -12.60 -10.68 -8.40
C PRO A 137 -13.54 -11.64 -7.71
N SER A 138 -14.78 -11.74 -8.20
CA SER A 138 -15.78 -12.67 -7.69
C SER A 138 -15.22 -14.09 -7.72
N MET A 139 -14.98 -14.68 -6.54
CA MET A 139 -14.76 -16.13 -6.45
C MET A 139 -16.11 -16.81 -6.69
N SER A 140 -16.28 -17.39 -7.88
CA SER A 140 -17.28 -18.43 -8.16
C SER A 140 -16.55 -19.69 -8.59
#